data_AF-A0A933FTQ6-F1
#
_entry.id   AF-A0A933FTQ6-F1
#
_cell.length_a   1.000
_cell.length_b   1.000
_cell.length_c   1.000
_cell.angle_alpha   90.00
_cell.angle_beta   90.00
_cell.angle_gamma   90.00
#
_symmetry.space_group_name_H-M   'P 1'
#
loop_
_entity.id
_entity.type
_entity.pdbx_description
1 polymer ?
#
loop_
_entity_poly.entity_id
_entity_poly.type
_entity_poly.pdbx_seq_one_letter_code
_entity_poly.pdbx_strand_id
1 'polypeptide(L)'
;MKTAPPISIKGYAFVFVTLLGLTLVTTGLAFIDLGAGLNTVAAIGIAVCKALLVILYFMHVRYSDRLTWVFVAAGFFWLLILIGGTMDDVLTRQWLSPISEEKTWPSPQK
;
A
#
# COMPACT_ATOMS: atom_id res chain seq x y z
N MET A 1 -26.40 35.39 0.19
CA MET A 1 -25.54 34.34 0.79
C MET A 1 -26.29 33.02 0.65
N LYS A 2 -25.93 32.19 -0.35
CA LYS A 2 -26.62 30.92 -0.63
C LYS A 2 -26.10 29.89 0.37
N THR A 3 -26.93 29.49 1.34
CA THR A 3 -26.54 28.50 2.36
C THR A 3 -26.27 27.16 1.68
N ALA A 4 -25.06 26.62 1.89
CA ALA A 4 -24.69 25.31 1.35
C ALA A 4 -25.56 24.22 2.00
N PRO A 5 -26.05 23.24 1.22
CA PRO A 5 -26.77 22.11 1.80
C PRO A 5 -25.84 21.32 2.74
N PRO A 6 -26.34 20.83 3.89
CA PRO A 6 -25.53 20.05 4.81
C PRO A 6 -25.02 18.79 4.11
N ILE A 7 -23.70 18.65 4.06
CA ILE A 7 -22.97 17.45 3.65
C ILE A 7 -23.64 16.22 4.28
N SER A 8 -24.02 15.25 3.46
CA SER A 8 -24.82 14.10 3.89
C SER A 8 -24.00 13.18 4.81
N ILE A 9 -24.11 13.40 6.12
CA ILE A 9 -23.48 12.58 7.18
C ILE A 9 -23.77 11.08 7.00
N LYS A 10 -24.93 10.73 6.44
CA LYS A 10 -25.32 9.34 6.20
C LYS A 10 -24.34 8.60 5.28
N GLY A 11 -23.80 9.28 4.26
CA GLY A 11 -22.83 8.69 3.34
C GLY A 11 -21.50 8.37 4.02
N TYR A 12 -20.95 9.33 4.76
CA TYR A 12 -19.71 9.13 5.52
C TYR A 12 -19.86 8.07 6.61
N ALA A 13 -20.99 8.07 7.33
CA ALA A 13 -21.27 7.08 8.37
C ALA A 13 -21.36 5.66 7.79
N PHE A 14 -22.01 5.49 6.63
CA PHE A 14 -22.08 4.19 5.95
C PHE A 14 -20.70 3.67 5.54
N VAL A 15 -19.87 4.54 4.93
CA VAL A 15 -18.49 4.17 4.55
C VAL A 15 -17.65 3.88 5.80
N PHE A 16 -17.80 4.64 6.87
CA PHE A 16 -17.11 4.41 8.14
C PHE A 16 -17.41 3.02 8.72
N VAL A 17 -18.68 2.64 8.79
CA VAL A 17 -19.08 1.30 9.26
C VAL A 17 -18.54 0.21 8.34
N THR A 18 -18.55 0.44 7.03
CA THR A 18 -17.95 -0.48 6.05
C THR A 18 -16.46 -0.68 6.31
N LEU A 19 -15.71 0.40 6.58
CA LEU A 19 -14.27 0.34 6.90
C LEU A 19 -13.98 -0.34 8.24
N LEU A 20 -14.84 -0.16 9.25
CA LEU A 20 -14.77 -0.92 10.49
C LEU A 20 -14.97 -2.41 10.23
N GLY A 21 -15.97 -2.78 9.44
CA GLY A 21 -16.21 -4.17 9.02
C GLY A 21 -15.00 -4.78 8.31
N LEU A 22 -14.45 -4.09 7.31
CA LEU A 22 -13.23 -4.55 6.61
C LEU A 22 -12.05 -4.73 7.57
N THR A 23 -11.90 -3.84 8.56
CA THR A 23 -10.83 -3.93 9.56
C THR A 23 -10.99 -5.17 10.44
N LEU A 24 -12.22 -5.44 10.91
CA LEU A 24 -12.52 -6.66 11.67
C LEU A 24 -12.26 -7.92 10.84
N VAL A 25 -12.61 -7.90 9.54
CA VAL A 25 -12.33 -9.03 8.64
C VAL A 25 -10.82 -9.25 8.49
N THR A 26 -10.02 -8.20 8.27
CA THR A 26 -8.56 -8.35 8.18
C THR A 26 -7.95 -8.86 9.49
N THR A 27 -8.42 -8.37 10.64
CA THR A 27 -7.97 -8.86 11.95
C THR A 27 -8.39 -10.32 12.17
N GLY A 28 -9.61 -10.70 11.79
CA GLY A 28 -10.10 -12.08 11.83
C GLY A 28 -9.26 -13.01 10.95
N LEU A 29 -8.86 -12.54 9.77
CA LEU A 29 -8.00 -13.28 8.85
C LEU A 29 -6.62 -13.59 9.45
N ALA A 30 -6.13 -12.78 10.39
CA ALA A 30 -4.87 -13.05 11.08
C ALA A 30 -4.94 -14.25 12.03
N PHE A 31 -6.14 -14.66 12.45
CA PHE A 31 -6.34 -15.82 13.33
C PHE A 31 -6.65 -17.12 12.59
N ILE A 32 -6.91 -17.04 11.28
CA ILE A 32 -7.20 -18.19 10.43
C ILE A 32 -5.97 -18.46 9.57
N ASP A 33 -5.45 -19.67 9.60
CA ASP A 33 -4.36 -20.05 8.70
C ASP A 33 -4.94 -20.62 7.40
N LEU A 34 -5.00 -19.79 6.35
CA LEU A 34 -5.42 -20.24 5.02
C LEU A 34 -4.33 -21.08 4.31
N GLY A 35 -3.13 -21.21 4.88
CA GLY A 35 -2.02 -21.95 4.31
C GLY A 35 -1.41 -21.30 3.06
N ALA A 36 -0.21 -21.74 2.69
CA ALA A 36 0.47 -21.39 1.42
C ALA A 36 0.65 -19.88 1.12
N GLY A 37 0.64 -19.01 2.14
CA GLY A 37 0.78 -17.56 1.95
C GLY A 37 -0.48 -16.84 1.43
N LEU A 38 -1.60 -17.54 1.30
CA LEU A 38 -2.88 -16.98 0.84
C LEU A 38 -3.40 -15.89 1.79
N ASN A 39 -3.07 -15.97 3.08
CA ASN A 39 -3.34 -14.93 4.07
C ASN A 39 -2.80 -13.57 3.65
N THR A 40 -1.56 -13.52 3.17
CA THR A 40 -0.91 -12.26 2.77
C THR A 40 -1.61 -11.66 1.56
N VAL A 41 -1.93 -12.47 0.55
CA VAL A 41 -2.62 -12.02 -0.66
C VAL A 41 -4.00 -11.47 -0.33
N ALA A 42 -4.76 -12.19 0.50
CA ALA A 42 -6.08 -11.75 0.94
C ALA A 42 -6.01 -10.49 1.82
N ALA A 43 -5.04 -10.38 2.73
CA ALA A 43 -4.84 -9.19 3.56
C ALA A 43 -4.50 -7.96 2.71
N ILE A 44 -3.64 -8.09 1.70
CA ILE A 44 -3.31 -7.01 0.76
C ILE A 44 -4.55 -6.62 -0.06
N GLY A 45 -5.33 -7.59 -0.55
CA GLY A 45 -6.57 -7.33 -1.27
C GLY A 45 -7.55 -6.48 -0.45
N ILE A 46 -7.77 -6.85 0.81
CA ILE A 46 -8.64 -6.09 1.71
C ILE A 46 -8.05 -4.70 2.01
N ALA A 47 -6.73 -4.59 2.18
CA ALA A 47 -6.06 -3.31 2.41
C ALA A 47 -6.24 -2.34 1.22
N VAL A 48 -6.13 -2.83 -0.02
CA VAL A 48 -6.38 -2.03 -1.24
C VAL A 48 -7.84 -1.58 -1.30
N CYS A 49 -8.80 -2.47 -1.06
CA CYS A 49 -10.22 -2.09 -1.00
C CYS A 49 -10.49 -1.00 0.05
N LYS A 50 -9.88 -1.12 1.24
CA LYS A 50 -9.97 -0.13 2.30
C LYS A 50 -9.41 1.23 1.87
N ALA A 51 -8.24 1.24 1.25
CA ALA A 51 -7.61 2.46 0.76
C ALA A 51 -8.46 3.15 -0.32
N LEU A 52 -9.03 2.39 -1.28
CA LEU A 52 -9.90 2.93 -2.32
C LEU A 52 -11.15 3.59 -1.74
N LEU A 53 -11.80 2.97 -0.75
CA LEU A 53 -12.97 3.56 -0.08
C LEU A 53 -12.61 4.88 0.60
N VAL A 54 -11.47 4.94 1.30
CA VAL A 54 -11.01 6.18 1.95
C VAL A 54 -10.75 7.28 0.92
N ILE A 55 -10.07 6.96 -0.18
CA ILE A 55 -9.72 7.94 -1.22
C ILE A 55 -10.97 8.48 -1.92
N LEU A 56 -11.89 7.59 -2.31
CA LEU A 56 -13.08 8.00 -3.04
C LEU A 56 -14.03 8.84 -2.18
N TYR A 57 -14.25 8.46 -0.92
CA TYR A 57 -15.28 9.08 -0.07
C TYR A 57 -14.73 10.10 0.94
N PHE A 58 -13.69 9.77 1.70
CA PHE A 58 -13.17 10.69 2.72
C PHE A 58 -12.24 11.75 2.14
N MET A 59 -11.41 11.40 1.14
CA MET A 59 -10.61 12.39 0.42
C MET A 59 -11.39 13.10 -0.69
N HIS A 60 -12.69 12.80 -0.84
CA HIS A 60 -13.60 13.43 -1.80
C HIS A 60 -13.18 13.33 -3.27
N VAL A 61 -12.24 12.44 -3.61
CA VAL A 61 -11.70 12.29 -4.97
C VAL A 61 -12.80 11.92 -5.98
N ARG A 62 -13.86 11.22 -5.53
CA ARG A 62 -15.05 10.89 -6.34
C ARG A 62 -15.73 12.13 -6.94
N TYR A 63 -15.68 13.27 -6.24
CA TYR A 63 -16.35 14.52 -6.58
C TYR A 63 -15.38 15.62 -7.02
N SER A 64 -14.07 15.36 -7.00
CA SER A 64 -13.05 16.30 -7.43
C SER A 64 -12.96 16.42 -8.95
N ASP A 65 -12.32 17.49 -9.41
CA ASP A 65 -12.06 17.73 -10.82
C ASP A 65 -11.15 16.66 -11.45
N ARG A 66 -11.21 16.56 -12.78
CA ARG A 66 -10.38 15.61 -13.55
C ARG A 66 -8.89 15.80 -13.32
N LEU A 67 -8.45 17.03 -13.04
CA LEU A 67 -7.05 17.34 -12.73
C LEU A 67 -6.60 16.61 -11.45
N THR A 68 -7.42 16.59 -10.40
CA THR A 68 -7.13 15.86 -9.15
C THR A 68 -6.99 14.36 -9.42
N TRP A 69 -7.85 13.79 -10.26
CA TRP A 69 -7.75 12.39 -10.67
C TRP A 69 -6.43 12.05 -11.36
N VAL A 70 -5.93 12.94 -12.22
CA VAL A 70 -4.62 12.77 -12.87
C VAL A 70 -3.50 12.74 -11.84
N PHE A 71 -3.51 13.65 -10.85
CA PHE A 71 -2.50 13.65 -9.79
C PHE A 71 -2.56 12.42 -8.88
N VAL A 72 -3.76 11.95 -8.54
CA VAL A 72 -3.92 10.70 -7.77
C VAL A 72 -3.35 9.52 -8.54
N ALA A 73 -3.68 9.39 -9.83
CA ALA A 73 -3.15 8.33 -10.69
C ALA A 73 -1.62 8.44 -10.84
N ALA A 74 -1.09 9.64 -11.06
CA ALA A 74 0.35 9.89 -11.13
C ALA A 74 1.06 9.54 -9.82
N GLY A 75 0.46 9.84 -8.66
CA GLY A 75 1.00 9.47 -7.36
C GLY A 75 1.09 7.96 -7.15
N PHE A 76 0.03 7.22 -7.51
CA PHE A 76 0.06 5.75 -7.47
C PHE A 76 1.06 5.16 -8.46
N PHE A 77 1.11 5.70 -9.68
CA PHE A 77 2.09 5.29 -10.69
C PHE A 77 3.53 5.51 -10.20
N TRP A 78 3.80 6.67 -9.62
CA TRP A 78 5.10 6.98 -9.03
C TRP A 78 5.46 6.06 -7.86
N LEU A 79 4.50 5.80 -6.96
CA LEU A 79 4.67 4.86 -5.86
C LEU A 79 5.01 3.45 -6.34
N LEU A 80 4.32 2.96 -7.39
CA LEU A 80 4.59 1.64 -7.97
C LEU A 80 5.99 1.56 -8.57
N ILE A 81 6.48 2.62 -9.21
CA ILE A 81 7.86 2.69 -9.70
C ILE A 81 8.85 2.61 -8.53
N LEU A 82 8.62 3.36 -7.46
CA LEU A 82 9.53 3.35 -6.30
C LEU A 82 9.57 1.98 -5.62
N ILE A 83 8.41 1.35 -5.39
CA ILE A 83 8.34 0.02 -4.80
C ILE A 83 8.98 -1.02 -5.73
N GLY A 84 8.61 -1.02 -7.00
CA GLY A 84 9.13 -1.95 -8.00
C GLY A 84 10.65 -1.83 -8.17
N GLY A 85 11.16 -0.61 -8.33
CA GLY A 85 12.59 -0.34 -8.45
C GLY A 85 13.38 -0.69 -7.18
N THR A 86 12.80 -0.47 -6.00
CA THR A 86 13.45 -0.87 -4.73
C THR A 86 13.52 -2.39 -4.60
N MET A 87 12.45 -3.10 -4.97
CA MET A 87 12.44 -4.56 -4.96
C MET A 87 13.46 -5.12 -5.96
N ASP A 88 13.48 -4.60 -7.18
CA ASP A 88 14.43 -4.97 -8.23
C ASP A 88 15.89 -4.75 -7.79
N ASP A 89 16.17 -3.59 -7.17
CA ASP A 89 17.49 -3.28 -6.60
C ASP A 89 17.90 -4.30 -5.54
N VAL A 90 17.01 -4.62 -4.58
CA VAL A 90 17.30 -5.61 -3.52
C VAL A 90 17.52 -7.02 -4.10
N LEU A 91 16.72 -7.43 -5.07
CA LEU A 91 16.85 -8.73 -5.75
C LEU A 91 18.17 -8.84 -6.52
N THR A 92 18.63 -7.75 -7.13
CA THR A 92 19.82 -7.76 -8.00
C THR A 92 21.12 -7.40 -7.27
N ARG A 93 21.07 -6.82 -6.07
CA ARG A 93 22.28 -6.44 -5.29
C ARG A 93 23.28 -7.58 -5.09
N GLN A 94 22.80 -8.80 -4.94
CA GLN A 94 23.65 -9.96 -4.67
C GLN A 94 24.40 -10.45 -5.91
N TRP A 95 24.00 -10.01 -7.12
CA TRP A 95 24.65 -10.41 -8.38
C TRP A 95 26.06 -9.84 -8.55
N LEU A 96 26.42 -8.76 -7.85
CA LEU A 96 27.74 -8.11 -7.97
C LEU A 96 28.81 -8.62 -6.98
N SER A 97 28.53 -9.62 -6.13
CA SER A 97 29.52 -10.11 -5.14
C SER A 97 30.23 -11.43 -5.53
N PRO A 98 31.30 -11.36 -6.34
CA PRO A 98 32.42 -12.28 -6.20
C PRO A 98 33.76 -11.60 -5.82
N ILE A 99 33.80 -10.30 -5.50
CA ILE A 99 35.08 -9.58 -5.27
C ILE A 99 35.52 -9.55 -3.79
N SER A 100 34.80 -10.24 -2.89
CA SER A 100 35.33 -10.43 -1.51
C SER A 100 36.43 -11.49 -1.43
N GLU A 101 36.73 -12.18 -2.55
CA GLU A 101 37.97 -12.94 -2.72
C GLU A 101 39.15 -12.05 -3.15
N GLU A 102 39.22 -10.80 -2.66
CA GLU A 102 40.51 -10.13 -2.53
C GLU A 102 41.31 -10.80 -1.40
N LYS A 103 41.82 -11.95 -1.78
CA LYS A 103 43.00 -12.67 -1.31
C LYS A 103 44.23 -11.74 -1.24
N THR A 104 44.30 -10.73 -0.36
CA THR A 104 45.55 -9.95 -0.22
C THR A 104 45.94 -9.42 1.17
N TRP A 105 45.20 -9.62 2.27
CA TRP A 105 45.74 -9.25 3.60
C TRP A 105 46.27 -10.45 4.40
N PRO A 106 47.60 -10.67 4.47
CA PRO A 106 48.18 -11.60 5.42
C PRO A 106 48.21 -10.96 6.82
N SER A 107 47.54 -11.57 7.78
CA SER A 107 47.71 -11.23 9.19
C SER A 107 49.08 -11.73 9.69
N PRO A 108 49.95 -10.88 10.29
CA PRO A 108 51.22 -11.33 10.87
C PRO A 108 50.97 -12.37 11.96
N GLN A 109 51.49 -13.58 11.76
CA GLN A 109 51.45 -14.65 12.76
C GLN A 109 52.50 -14.32 13.84
N LYS A 110 52.08 -14.21 15.10
CA LYS A 110 52.98 -14.21 16.26
C LYS A 110 53.22 -15.63 16.71
#